data_AF-A0A182KD42-F1
#
_entry.id   AF-A0A182KD42-F1
#
_cell.length_a   1.000
_cell.length_b   1.000
_cell.length_c   1.000
_cell.angle_alpha   90.00
_cell.angle_beta   90.00
_cell.angle_gamma   90.00
#
_symmetry.space_group_name_H-M   'P 1'
#
loop_
_entity.id
_entity.type
_entity.pdbx_description
1 polymer ?
#
loop_
_entity_poly.entity_id
_entity_poly.type
_entity_poly.pdbx_seq_one_letter_code
_entity_poly.pdbx_strand_id
1 'polypeptide(L)'
;MDGDFTHLVHLIHSMGGSIRKGMDTKVTHLICNSSGGEKYRYAMTFRLAIIRPNWVLEAWKNRHDPNFSATIETFTRQHRLKAFEGQKVCFFGFPEEEQQHMIDVLRTNGGIPTDLEDPECSHVPVL
;
A
#
# COMPACT_ATOMS: atom_id res chain seq x y z
N MET A 1 -18.65 2.51 -2.17
CA MET A 1 -17.24 2.82 -1.90
C MET A 1 -17.05 3.69 -0.65
N ASP A 2 -18.05 4.48 -0.20
CA ASP A 2 -17.97 5.31 1.02
C ASP A 2 -18.13 4.56 2.37
N GLY A 3 -18.75 3.37 2.36
CA GLY A 3 -19.00 2.58 3.57
C GLY A 3 -17.72 2.03 4.22
N ASP A 4 -16.74 1.63 3.41
CA ASP A 4 -15.51 1.00 3.90
C ASP A 4 -14.60 2.01 4.62
N PHE A 5 -14.49 3.23 4.08
CA PHE A 5 -13.67 4.28 4.71
C PHE A 5 -14.26 4.70 6.06
N THR A 6 -15.58 4.92 6.12
CA THR A 6 -16.28 5.30 7.36
C THR A 6 -16.12 4.21 8.43
N HIS A 7 -16.19 2.94 8.03
CA HIS A 7 -15.97 1.82 8.93
C HIS A 7 -14.54 1.83 9.51
N LEU A 8 -13.51 1.95 8.66
CA LEU A 8 -12.12 2.02 9.11
C LEU A 8 -11.87 3.18 10.07
N VAL A 9 -12.46 4.35 9.79
CA VAL A 9 -12.38 5.54 10.66
C VAL A 9 -12.92 5.23 12.06
N HIS A 10 -14.10 4.62 12.15
CA HIS A 10 -14.68 4.23 13.43
C HIS A 10 -13.79 3.25 14.20
N LEU A 11 -13.20 2.25 13.54
CA LEU A 11 -12.32 1.28 14.18
C LEU A 11 -11.04 1.93 14.70
N ILE A 12 -10.41 2.79 13.90
CA ILE A 12 -9.19 3.52 14.28
C ILE A 12 -9.46 4.36 15.53
N HIS A 13 -10.55 5.13 15.56
CA HIS A 13 -10.91 5.94 16.73
C HIS A 13 -11.23 5.08 17.96
N SER A 14 -11.92 3.96 17.77
CA SER A 14 -12.25 3.04 18.87
C SER A 14 -11.01 2.38 19.49
N MET A 15 -9.92 2.26 18.72
CA MET A 15 -8.61 1.79 19.20
C MET A 15 -7.69 2.94 19.66
N GLY A 16 -8.23 4.15 19.87
CA GLY A 16 -7.46 5.29 20.37
C GLY A 16 -6.61 6.03 19.32
N GLY A 17 -6.76 5.67 18.04
CA GLY A 17 -6.09 6.35 16.93
C GLY A 17 -6.79 7.64 16.49
N SER A 18 -6.12 8.40 15.61
CA SER A 18 -6.66 9.60 14.99
C SER A 18 -6.33 9.64 13.49
N ILE A 19 -7.18 10.33 12.72
CA ILE A 19 -7.06 10.43 11.26
C ILE A 19 -6.88 11.89 10.87
N ARG A 20 -6.01 12.13 9.87
CA ARG A 20 -5.66 13.46 9.38
C ARG A 20 -5.94 13.56 7.90
N LYS A 21 -6.50 14.70 7.46
CA LYS A 21 -6.73 14.98 6.04
C LYS A 21 -5.41 15.18 5.28
N GLY A 22 -4.47 15.92 5.88
CA GLY A 22 -3.14 16.19 5.33
C GLY A 22 -2.06 15.28 5.92
N MET A 23 -0.89 15.28 5.28
CA MET A 23 0.32 14.69 5.85
C MET A 23 1.08 15.77 6.62
N ASP A 24 1.36 15.50 7.90
CA ASP A 24 2.13 16.37 8.78
C ASP A 24 3.08 15.50 9.64
N THR A 25 3.86 16.12 10.52
CA THR A 25 4.82 15.43 11.39
C THR A 25 4.17 14.54 12.46
N LYS A 26 2.85 14.62 12.65
CA LYS A 26 2.10 13.79 13.60
C LYS A 26 1.53 12.53 12.95
N VAL A 27 1.59 12.39 11.62
CA VAL A 27 1.17 11.17 10.91
C VAL A 27 2.20 10.07 11.12
N THR A 28 1.76 8.91 11.61
CA THR A 28 2.63 7.74 11.85
C THR A 28 2.49 6.66 10.77
N HIS A 29 1.28 6.49 10.23
CA HIS A 29 0.96 5.47 9.23
C HIS A 29 0.16 6.09 8.09
N LEU A 30 0.49 5.72 6.85
CA LEU A 30 -0.33 5.94 5.67
C LEU A 30 -1.07 4.64 5.34
N ILE A 31 -2.40 4.71 5.27
CA ILE A 31 -3.26 3.62 4.83
C ILE A 31 -3.63 3.86 3.36
N CYS A 32 -3.28 2.93 2.47
CA CYS A 32 -3.58 3.03 1.04
C CYS A 32 -3.60 1.65 0.35
N ASN A 33 -4.17 1.60 -0.86
CA ASN A 33 -4.26 0.39 -1.69
C ASN A 33 -3.37 0.44 -2.95
N SER A 34 -2.68 1.57 -3.16
CA SER A 34 -1.88 1.77 -4.36
C SER A 34 -0.61 2.55 -4.02
N SER A 35 0.52 2.14 -4.61
CA SER A 35 1.84 2.71 -4.35
C SER A 35 2.13 3.98 -5.17
N GLY A 36 1.20 4.94 -5.12
CA GLY A 36 1.30 6.17 -5.91
C GLY A 36 0.71 7.41 -5.22
N GLY A 37 0.95 8.57 -5.83
CA GLY A 37 0.41 9.86 -5.39
C GLY A 37 1.25 10.58 -4.32
N GLU A 38 0.85 11.82 -4.02
CA GLU A 38 1.62 12.75 -3.18
C GLU A 38 1.81 12.24 -1.74
N LYS A 39 0.76 11.69 -1.13
CA LYS A 39 0.80 11.16 0.24
C LYS A 39 1.73 9.95 0.34
N TYR A 40 1.72 9.07 -0.66
CA TYR A 40 2.63 7.92 -0.72
C TYR A 40 4.08 8.36 -0.81
N ARG A 41 4.39 9.32 -1.69
CA ARG A 41 5.74 9.91 -1.80
C ARG A 41 6.20 10.54 -0.50
N TYR A 42 5.35 11.33 0.17
CA TYR A 42 5.65 11.89 1.49
C TYR A 42 5.97 10.77 2.50
N ALA A 43 5.11 9.76 2.59
CA ALA A 43 5.30 8.66 3.52
C ALA A 43 6.61 7.90 3.27
N MET A 44 6.99 7.69 2.00
CA MET A 44 8.29 7.11 1.65
C MET A 44 9.46 8.02 2.07
N THR A 45 9.42 9.31 1.73
CA THR A 45 10.47 10.28 2.07
C THR A 45 10.73 10.34 3.57
N PHE A 46 9.67 10.34 4.38
CA PHE A 46 9.77 10.42 5.83
C PHE A 46 9.75 9.04 6.53
N ARG A 47 9.88 7.95 5.76
CA ARG A 47 9.95 6.57 6.25
C ARG A 47 8.78 6.16 7.17
N LEU A 48 7.60 6.70 6.91
CA LEU A 48 6.38 6.33 7.61
C LEU A 48 5.97 4.89 7.27
N ALA A 49 5.11 4.32 8.12
CA ALA A 49 4.52 3.03 7.83
C ALA A 49 3.48 3.12 6.71
N ILE A 50 3.73 2.48 5.57
CA ILE A 50 2.78 2.43 4.45
C ILE A 50 2.12 1.05 4.44
N ILE A 51 0.84 1.02 4.78
CA ILE A 51 0.11 -0.21 5.10
C ILE A 51 -1.22 -0.30 4.33
N ARG A 52 -1.71 -1.53 4.15
CA ARG A 52 -3.05 -1.80 3.60
C ARG A 52 -4.14 -1.54 4.63
N PRO A 53 -5.38 -1.23 4.21
CA PRO A 53 -6.55 -1.14 5.10
C PRO A 53 -6.76 -2.37 5.98
N ASN A 54 -6.38 -3.56 5.49
CA ASN A 54 -6.48 -4.81 6.24
C ASN A 54 -5.73 -4.77 7.59
N TRP A 55 -4.69 -3.94 7.71
CA TRP A 55 -3.99 -3.72 8.99
C TRP A 55 -4.96 -3.28 10.10
N VAL A 56 -5.91 -2.39 9.79
CA VAL A 56 -6.91 -1.91 10.76
C VAL A 56 -7.85 -3.02 11.15
N LEU A 57 -8.30 -3.81 10.17
CA LEU A 57 -9.26 -4.90 10.40
C LEU A 57 -8.64 -6.01 11.26
N GLU A 58 -7.39 -6.41 10.98
CA GLU A 58 -6.69 -7.41 11.78
C GLU A 58 -6.28 -6.87 13.15
N ALA A 59 -5.93 -5.58 13.27
CA ALA A 59 -5.70 -4.96 14.57
C ALA A 59 -6.96 -4.98 15.43
N TRP A 60 -8.12 -4.69 14.83
CA TRP A 60 -9.41 -4.72 15.52
C TRP A 60 -9.77 -6.10 16.05
N LYS A 61 -9.41 -7.18 15.34
CA LYS A 61 -9.62 -8.55 15.82
C LYS A 61 -8.86 -8.83 17.12
N ASN A 62 -7.69 -8.21 17.29
CA ASN A 62 -6.82 -8.37 18.46
C ASN A 62 -7.00 -7.27 19.54
N ARG A 63 -8.01 -6.39 19.40
CA ARG A 63 -8.19 -5.19 20.26
C ARG A 63 -8.30 -5.44 21.76
N HIS A 64 -8.68 -6.66 22.16
CA HIS A 64 -8.88 -7.03 23.56
C HIS A 64 -7.67 -7.75 24.17
N ASP A 65 -6.65 -8.04 23.36
CA ASP A 65 -5.41 -8.62 23.86
C ASP A 65 -4.55 -7.50 24.48
N PRO A 66 -4.31 -7.52 25.81
CA PRO A 66 -3.52 -6.49 26.47
C PRO A 66 -2.04 -6.50 26.07
N ASN A 67 -1.55 -7.59 25.47
CA ASN A 67 -0.17 -7.71 25.00
C ASN A 67 -0.02 -7.32 23.52
N PHE A 68 -1.13 -7.06 22.83
CA PHE A 68 -1.12 -6.68 21.42
C PHE A 68 -0.97 -5.17 21.25
N SER A 69 -0.12 -4.77 20.31
CA SER A 69 -0.09 -3.40 19.80
C SER A 69 -0.04 -3.43 18.29
N ALA A 70 -0.95 -2.70 17.63
CA ALA A 70 -0.98 -2.60 16.17
C ALA A 70 0.30 -1.96 15.60
N THR A 71 1.09 -1.25 16.41
CA THR A 71 2.35 -0.62 15.99
C THR A 71 3.57 -1.51 16.18
N ILE A 72 3.41 -2.75 16.68
CA ILE A 72 4.54 -3.69 16.75
C ILE A 72 5.02 -4.02 15.33
N GLU A 73 6.34 -4.03 15.14
CA GLU A 73 6.94 -4.15 13.82
C GLU A 73 6.57 -5.47 13.13
N THR A 74 6.55 -6.57 13.88
CA THR A 74 6.22 -7.91 13.36
C THR A 74 4.83 -7.97 12.74
N PHE A 75 3.84 -7.33 13.36
CA PHE A 75 2.47 -7.20 12.83
C PHE A 75 2.42 -6.20 11.67
N THR A 76 2.98 -5.00 11.87
CA THR A 76 2.95 -3.94 10.85
C THR A 76 3.57 -4.39 9.53
N ARG A 77 4.68 -5.13 9.58
CA ARG A 77 5.40 -5.65 8.41
C ARG A 77 4.55 -6.58 7.55
N GLN A 78 3.68 -7.38 8.16
CA GLN A 78 2.78 -8.31 7.44
C GLN A 78 1.75 -7.56 6.59
N HIS A 79 1.45 -6.31 6.94
CA HIS A 79 0.44 -5.50 6.25
C HIS A 79 1.03 -4.38 5.40
N ARG A 80 2.36 -4.30 5.26
CA ARG A 80 3.02 -3.31 4.41
C ARG A 80 2.53 -3.43 2.97
N LEU A 81 2.23 -2.28 2.36
CA LEU A 81 1.91 -2.20 0.94
C LEU A 81 3.13 -2.63 0.13
N LYS A 82 2.94 -3.45 -0.91
CA LYS A 82 4.05 -3.83 -1.79
C LYS A 82 4.43 -2.67 -2.71
N ALA A 83 5.65 -2.74 -3.26
CA ALA A 83 6.25 -1.66 -4.04
C ALA A 83 5.43 -1.28 -5.29
N PHE A 84 4.83 -2.25 -5.97
CA PHE A 84 4.03 -2.02 -7.19
C PHE A 84 2.55 -2.29 -6.98
N GLU A 85 2.08 -2.34 -5.73
CA GLU A 85 0.67 -2.63 -5.47
C GLU A 85 -0.25 -1.58 -6.09
N GLY A 86 -1.25 -2.04 -6.84
CA GLY A 86 -2.17 -1.18 -7.56
C GLY A 86 -1.53 -0.42 -8.73
N GLN A 87 -0.32 -0.80 -9.18
CA GLN A 87 0.31 -0.29 -10.38
C GLN A 87 0.13 -1.28 -11.53
N LYS A 88 -0.21 -0.75 -12.71
CA LYS A 88 -0.18 -1.49 -13.97
C LYS A 88 1.04 -1.07 -14.78
N VAL A 89 1.89 -2.02 -15.15
CA VAL A 89 3.19 -1.72 -15.77
C VAL A 89 3.31 -2.48 -17.09
N CYS A 90 3.65 -1.75 -18.15
CA CYS A 90 3.92 -2.34 -19.47
C CYS A 90 5.42 -2.34 -19.73
N PHE A 91 5.99 -3.51 -20.05
CA PHE A 91 7.39 -3.63 -20.46
C PHE A 91 7.45 -3.65 -22.00
N PHE A 92 8.16 -2.69 -22.59
CA PHE A 92 8.29 -2.56 -24.04
C PHE A 92 9.75 -2.44 -24.46
N GLY A 93 10.14 -3.13 -25.54
CA GLY A 93 11.48 -3.05 -26.11
C GLY A 93 12.52 -3.97 -25.47
N PHE A 94 12.10 -4.97 -24.70
CA PHE A 94 13.00 -5.93 -24.05
C PHE A 94 13.01 -7.30 -24.77
N PRO A 95 14.11 -8.06 -24.70
CA PRO A 95 14.11 -9.47 -25.10
C PRO A 95 13.05 -10.28 -24.33
N GLU A 96 12.45 -11.28 -24.97
CA GLU A 96 11.34 -12.06 -24.39
C GLU A 96 11.68 -12.69 -23.03
N GLU A 97 12.90 -13.25 -22.89
CA GLU A 97 13.37 -13.86 -21.65
C GLU A 97 13.50 -12.82 -20.51
N GLU A 98 14.06 -11.64 -20.81
CA GLU A 98 14.17 -10.54 -19.84
C GLU A 98 12.78 -10.01 -19.46
N GLN A 99 11.90 -9.84 -20.44
CA GLN A 99 10.53 -9.38 -20.24
C GLN A 99 9.76 -10.33 -19.31
N GLN A 100 9.86 -11.64 -19.52
CA GLN A 100 9.21 -12.62 -18.66
C GLN A 100 9.73 -12.53 -17.22
N HIS A 101 11.05 -12.40 -17.03
CA HIS A 101 11.63 -12.20 -15.71
C HIS A 101 11.11 -10.92 -15.02
N MET A 102 11.06 -9.80 -15.75
CA MET A 102 10.54 -8.53 -15.23
C MET A 102 9.06 -8.61 -14.83
N ILE A 103 8.25 -9.33 -15.61
CA ILE A 103 6.84 -9.59 -15.29
C ILE A 103 6.71 -10.37 -13.97
N ASP A 104 7.55 -11.38 -13.76
CA ASP A 104 7.49 -12.20 -12.55
C ASP A 104 7.93 -11.42 -11.30
N VAL A 105 8.95 -10.57 -11.44
CA VAL A 105 9.37 -9.63 -10.38
C VAL A 105 8.26 -8.63 -10.07
N LEU A 106 7.60 -8.06 -11.09
CA LEU A 106 6.48 -7.13 -10.93
C LEU A 106 5.34 -7.77 -10.13
N ARG A 107 4.90 -8.97 -10.54
CA ARG A 107 3.82 -9.72 -9.87
C ARG A 107 4.16 -10.05 -8.42
N THR A 108 5.39 -10.50 -8.17
CA THR A 108 5.87 -10.79 -6.81
C THR A 108 5.76 -9.55 -5.91
N ASN A 109 6.01 -8.37 -6.48
CA ASN A 109 5.92 -7.07 -5.83
C ASN A 109 4.55 -6.39 -5.96
N GLY A 110 3.49 -7.14 -6.29
CA GLY A 110 2.09 -6.71 -6.23
C GLY A 110 1.62 -5.88 -7.42
N GLY A 111 2.46 -5.71 -8.45
CA GLY A 111 2.07 -5.04 -9.68
C GLY A 111 1.36 -5.97 -10.67
N ILE A 112 0.73 -5.35 -11.65
CA ILE A 112 -0.05 -6.02 -12.69
C ILE A 112 0.62 -5.74 -14.03
N PRO A 113 1.11 -6.76 -14.76
CA PRO A 113 1.61 -6.54 -16.11
C PRO A 113 0.46 -6.11 -17.01
N THR A 114 0.74 -5.17 -17.92
CA THR A 114 -0.22 -4.69 -18.90
C THR A 114 0.47 -4.35 -20.23
N ASP A 115 -0.32 -3.85 -21.17
CA ASP A 115 0.01 -3.63 -22.57
C ASP A 115 -0.03 -2.13 -22.88
N LEU A 116 0.60 -1.68 -23.97
CA LEU A 116 0.63 -0.26 -24.36
C LEU A 116 -0.76 0.31 -24.68
N GLU A 117 -1.71 -0.56 -25.01
CA GLU A 117 -3.07 -0.20 -25.35
C GLU A 117 -3.99 -0.09 -24.12
N ASP A 118 -3.53 -0.49 -22.93
CA ASP A 118 -4.32 -0.34 -21.69
C ASP A 118 -4.33 1.13 -21.25
N PRO A 119 -5.50 1.80 -21.26
CA PRO A 119 -5.60 3.20 -20.80
C PRO A 119 -5.29 3.35 -19.30
N GLU A 120 -5.29 2.26 -18.53
CA GLU A 120 -4.90 2.24 -17.12
C GLU A 120 -3.41 1.91 -16.92
N CYS A 121 -2.63 1.83 -18.01
CA CYS A 121 -1.17 1.69 -17.93
C CYS A 121 -0.58 2.89 -17.16
N SER A 122 -0.01 2.60 -16.00
CA SER A 122 0.51 3.64 -15.10
C SER A 122 1.98 3.98 -15.37
N HIS A 123 2.75 3.01 -15.88
CA HIS A 123 4.19 3.12 -16.06
C HIS A 123 4.65 2.27 -17.25
N VAL A 124 5.56 2.82 -18.06
CA VAL A 124 6.22 2.13 -19.18
C VAL A 124 7.73 2.25 -19.01
N PRO A 125 8.41 1.25 -18.43
CA PRO A 125 9.86 1.20 -18.44
C PRO A 125 10.34 1.00 -19.88
N VAL A 126 11.27 1.83 -20.31
CA VAL A 126 11.94 1.73 -21.63
C VAL A 126 13.44 1.70 -21.40
N LEU A 127 14.16 0.92 -22.22
CA LEU A 127 15.63 0.99 -22.35
C LEU A 127 16.03 1.95 -23.47
#